data_AF-A0A954L8N5-F1
#
_entry.id   AF-A0A954L8N5-F1
#
_cell.length_a   1.000
_cell.length_b   1.000
_cell.length_c   1.000
_cell.angle_alpha   90.00
_cell.angle_beta   90.00
_cell.angle_gamma   90.00
#
_symmetry.space_group_name_H-M   'P 1'
#
loop_
_entity.id
_entity.type
_entity.pdbx_description
1 polymer ?
#
loop_
_entity_poly.entity_id
_entity_poly.type
_entity_poly.pdbx_seq_one_letter_code
_entity_poly.pdbx_strand_id
1 'polypeptide(L)'
;MSMRYPASQAHTAEECAELEYLLLGDLQELMEEQLDETNRRWLLAVLDTLVEISDRHIRLADESGGYLSELLNEFPNWDRRVDRLRERRLRVNDSIRELRDRIDSREDVSAVAVRIRVDIREWICEYMEQRRHEIQLMQTAYNWEIGGLG
;
A
#
# COMPACT_ATOMS: atom_id res chain seq x y z
N MET A 1 13.40 -7.25 -18.95
CA MET A 1 11.94 -7.29 -18.69
C MET A 1 11.53 -5.86 -18.38
N SER A 2 10.61 -5.25 -19.13
CA SER A 2 10.20 -3.85 -18.93
C SER A 2 8.91 -3.85 -18.13
N MET A 3 9.01 -3.83 -16.80
CA MET A 3 7.84 -3.62 -15.92
C MET A 3 7.51 -2.12 -15.94
N ARG A 4 6.64 -1.73 -16.86
CA ARG A 4 5.81 -0.54 -16.70
C ARG A 4 4.44 -1.05 -16.33
N TYR A 5 4.09 -1.01 -15.05
CA TYR A 5 2.70 -1.05 -14.60
C TYR A 5 2.25 0.40 -14.49
N PRO A 6 1.74 1.03 -15.56
CA PRO A 6 1.32 2.41 -15.42
C PRO A 6 0.09 2.44 -14.50
N ALA A 7 0.17 3.22 -13.42
CA ALA A 7 -0.93 3.36 -12.47
C ALA A 7 -2.23 3.85 -13.11
N SER A 8 -2.14 4.36 -14.34
CA SER A 8 -3.27 4.71 -15.20
C SER A 8 -4.22 3.56 -15.53
N GLN A 9 -3.84 2.29 -15.30
CA GLN A 9 -4.68 1.12 -15.65
C GLN A 9 -5.70 0.74 -14.57
N ALA A 10 -5.51 1.13 -13.30
CA ALA A 10 -6.51 0.84 -12.27
C ALA A 10 -7.62 1.90 -12.30
N HIS A 11 -8.86 1.50 -12.47
CA HIS A 11 -10.03 2.36 -12.47
C HIS A 11 -10.82 2.28 -11.15
N THR A 12 -10.54 1.29 -10.31
CA THR A 12 -11.14 1.13 -8.98
C THR A 12 -10.10 1.06 -7.86
N ALA A 13 -10.54 1.31 -6.62
CA ALA A 13 -9.71 1.13 -5.42
C ALA A 13 -9.27 -0.33 -5.25
N GLU A 14 -10.11 -1.28 -5.64
CA GLU A 14 -9.80 -2.72 -5.57
C GLU A 14 -8.73 -3.13 -6.59
N GLU A 15 -8.82 -2.64 -7.83
CA GLU A 15 -7.77 -2.84 -8.84
C GLU A 15 -6.43 -2.22 -8.40
N CYS A 16 -6.46 -1.07 -7.71
CA CYS A 16 -5.25 -0.52 -7.11
C CYS A 16 -4.68 -1.46 -6.04
N ALA A 17 -5.54 -2.04 -5.19
CA ALA A 17 -5.11 -2.99 -4.17
C ALA A 17 -4.43 -4.23 -4.76
N GLU A 18 -4.96 -4.78 -5.85
CA GLU A 18 -4.35 -5.91 -6.56
C GLU A 18 -2.97 -5.55 -7.13
N LEU A 19 -2.85 -4.38 -7.75
CA LEU A 19 -1.57 -3.88 -8.26
C LEU A 19 -0.55 -3.65 -7.14
N GLU A 20 -0.98 -3.13 -5.98
CA GLU A 20 -0.14 -3.01 -4.79
C GLU A 20 0.43 -4.38 -4.38
N TYR A 21 -0.40 -5.42 -4.34
CA TYR A 21 0.06 -6.77 -4.01
C TYR A 21 1.08 -7.34 -5.01
N LEU A 22 0.89 -7.09 -6.31
CA LEU A 22 1.86 -7.51 -7.33
C LEU A 22 3.21 -6.81 -7.14
N LEU A 23 3.19 -5.48 -6.96
CA LEU A 23 4.39 -4.68 -6.74
C LEU A 23 5.11 -5.04 -5.43
N LEU A 24 4.40 -5.49 -4.40
CA LEU A 24 5.03 -6.03 -3.20
C LEU A 24 5.81 -7.31 -3.49
N GLY A 25 5.31 -8.17 -4.38
CA GLY A 25 6.03 -9.35 -4.86
C GLY A 25 7.32 -8.94 -5.57
N ASP A 26 7.23 -8.03 -6.54
CA ASP A 26 8.38 -7.51 -7.28
C ASP A 26 9.42 -6.87 -6.32
N LEU A 27 8.94 -6.13 -5.32
CA LEU A 27 9.78 -5.51 -4.30
C LEU A 27 10.50 -6.56 -3.43
N GLN A 28 9.82 -7.64 -3.06
CA GLN A 28 10.42 -8.76 -2.32
C GLN A 28 11.50 -9.46 -3.15
N GLU A 29 11.24 -9.72 -4.43
CA GLU A 29 12.23 -10.32 -5.35
C GLU A 29 13.48 -9.45 -5.46
N LEU A 30 13.32 -8.14 -5.67
CA LEU A 30 14.45 -7.19 -5.74
C LEU A 30 15.26 -7.12 -4.44
N MET A 31 14.66 -7.42 -3.29
CA MET A 31 15.36 -7.47 -2.01
C MET A 31 16.23 -8.71 -1.82
N GLU A 32 15.96 -9.80 -2.55
CA GLU A 32 16.78 -11.01 -2.53
C GLU A 32 18.08 -10.82 -3.34
N GLU A 33 18.05 -9.98 -4.36
CA GLU A 33 19.21 -9.64 -5.19
C GLU A 33 20.17 -8.65 -4.53
N GLN A 34 21.46 -8.70 -4.85
CA GLN A 34 22.45 -7.73 -4.36
C GLN A 34 22.05 -6.30 -4.78
N LEU A 35 22.00 -5.38 -3.83
CA LEU A 35 21.64 -4.00 -4.12
C LEU A 35 22.87 -3.25 -4.66
N ASP A 36 22.95 -3.17 -5.98
CA ASP A 36 23.89 -2.35 -6.73
C ASP A 36 23.17 -1.19 -7.44
N GLU A 37 23.89 -0.40 -8.22
CA GLU A 37 23.31 0.76 -8.92
C GLU A 37 22.28 0.38 -10.01
N THR A 38 22.35 -0.85 -10.54
CA THR A 38 21.34 -1.34 -11.49
C THR A 38 20.06 -1.71 -10.74
N ASN A 39 20.19 -2.50 -9.68
CA ASN A 39 19.07 -2.94 -8.86
C ASN A 39 18.44 -1.80 -8.06
N ARG A 40 19.23 -0.77 -7.70
CA ARG A 40 18.71 0.49 -7.17
C ARG A 40 17.74 1.17 -8.12
N ARG A 41 18.05 1.26 -9.41
CA ARG A 41 17.16 1.91 -10.40
C ARG A 41 15.85 1.14 -10.55
N TRP A 42 15.90 -0.19 -10.52
CA TRP A 42 14.70 -1.03 -10.54
C TRP A 42 13.89 -0.88 -9.26
N LEU A 43 14.55 -0.87 -8.10
CA LEU A 43 13.92 -0.63 -6.81
C LEU A 43 13.21 0.72 -6.78
N LEU A 44 13.88 1.80 -7.20
CA LEU A 44 13.26 3.12 -7.29
C LEU A 44 12.05 3.14 -8.24
N ALA A 45 12.13 2.46 -9.39
CA ALA A 45 11.01 2.38 -10.32
C ALA A 45 9.79 1.64 -9.72
N VAL A 46 10.02 0.55 -8.97
CA VAL A 46 8.96 -0.17 -8.27
C VAL A 46 8.36 0.71 -7.16
N LEU A 47 9.21 1.38 -6.37
CA LEU A 47 8.76 2.29 -5.31
C LEU A 47 7.97 3.48 -5.86
N ASP A 48 8.41 4.08 -6.96
CA ASP A 48 7.70 5.16 -7.66
C ASP A 48 6.31 4.72 -8.09
N THR A 49 6.21 3.52 -8.67
CA THR A 49 4.93 2.94 -9.10
C THR A 49 4.03 2.66 -7.90
N LEU A 50 4.60 2.13 -6.81
CA LEU A 50 3.86 1.80 -5.60
C LEU A 50 3.28 3.03 -4.92
N VAL A 51 4.04 4.14 -4.90
CA VAL A 51 3.56 5.45 -4.46
C VAL A 51 2.41 5.95 -5.34
N GLU A 52 2.58 5.89 -6.66
CA GLU A 52 1.57 6.36 -7.61
C GLU A 52 0.25 5.59 -7.47
N ILE A 53 0.33 4.26 -7.37
CA ILE A 53 -0.82 3.39 -7.14
C ILE A 53 -1.46 3.64 -5.78
N SER A 54 -0.66 3.76 -4.71
CA SER A 54 -1.17 4.01 -3.35
C SER A 54 -1.95 5.31 -3.27
N ASP A 55 -1.46 6.36 -3.93
CA ASP A 55 -2.13 7.65 -4.04
C ASP A 55 -3.43 7.56 -4.83
N ARG A 56 -3.40 6.78 -5.92
CA ARG A 56 -4.58 6.56 -6.75
C ARG A 56 -5.65 5.78 -6.00
N HIS A 57 -5.28 4.77 -5.23
CA HIS A 57 -6.20 4.00 -4.39
C HIS A 57 -6.97 4.94 -3.46
N ILE A 58 -6.26 5.81 -2.73
CA ILE A 58 -6.88 6.76 -1.80
C ILE A 58 -7.80 7.74 -2.54
N ARG A 59 -7.36 8.29 -3.67
CA ARG A 59 -8.19 9.19 -4.48
C ARG A 59 -9.46 8.52 -4.97
N LEU A 60 -9.36 7.31 -5.51
CA LEU A 60 -10.52 6.56 -6.00
C LEU A 60 -11.49 6.24 -4.87
N ALA A 61 -11.00 5.90 -3.67
CA ALA A 61 -11.84 5.70 -2.50
C ALA A 61 -12.56 6.99 -2.08
N ASP A 62 -11.87 8.13 -2.09
CA ASP A 62 -12.48 9.43 -1.80
C ASP A 62 -13.51 9.84 -2.88
N GLU A 63 -13.26 9.54 -4.14
CA GLU A 63 -14.18 9.77 -5.27
C GLU A 63 -15.43 8.87 -5.20
N SER A 64 -15.32 7.64 -4.68
CA SER A 64 -16.43 6.71 -4.47
C SER A 64 -17.23 6.96 -3.18
N GLY A 65 -17.25 8.21 -2.69
CA GLY A 65 -18.00 8.61 -1.51
C GLY A 65 -17.23 8.46 -0.19
N GLY A 66 -15.93 8.19 -0.24
CA GLY A 66 -15.06 8.14 0.93
C GLY A 66 -14.46 6.76 1.19
N TYR A 67 -13.38 6.75 1.98
CA TYR A 67 -12.72 5.54 2.40
C TYR A 67 -13.66 4.61 3.19
N LEU A 68 -13.87 3.39 2.68
CA LEU A 68 -14.84 2.41 3.22
C LEU A 68 -16.26 2.99 3.39
N SER A 69 -16.70 3.86 2.47
CA SER A 69 -18.01 4.50 2.49
C SER A 69 -19.18 3.50 2.51
N GLU A 70 -19.04 2.38 1.80
CA GLU A 70 -20.01 1.27 1.79
C GLU A 70 -20.30 0.76 3.21
N LEU A 71 -19.25 0.56 4.00
CA LEU A 71 -19.36 0.17 5.42
C LEU A 71 -20.05 1.24 6.27
N LEU A 72 -19.78 2.52 6.02
CA LEU A 72 -20.38 3.61 6.79
C LEU A 72 -21.85 3.85 6.44
N ASN A 73 -22.25 3.53 5.20
CA ASN A 73 -23.66 3.57 4.80
C ASN A 73 -24.48 2.53 5.56
N GLU A 74 -23.93 1.33 5.78
CA GLU A 74 -24.58 0.24 6.51
C GLU A 74 -24.43 0.36 8.03
N PHE A 75 -23.25 0.80 8.49
CA PHE A 75 -22.90 0.92 9.90
C PHE A 75 -22.37 2.32 10.25
N PRO A 76 -23.24 3.36 10.31
CA PRO A 76 -22.80 4.74 10.56
C PRO A 76 -22.07 4.95 11.89
N ASN A 77 -22.31 4.09 12.88
CA ASN A 77 -21.64 4.14 14.17
C ASN A 77 -20.17 3.66 14.13
N TRP A 78 -19.68 3.18 12.98
CA TRP A 78 -18.31 2.71 12.81
C TRP A 78 -17.35 3.78 12.30
N ASP A 79 -17.83 5.00 12.09
CA ASP A 79 -17.09 6.21 11.68
C ASP A 79 -15.69 6.30 12.32
N ARG A 80 -15.62 6.29 13.66
CA ARG A 80 -14.33 6.34 14.39
C ARG A 80 -13.37 5.19 14.10
N ARG A 81 -13.87 4.00 13.73
CA ARG A 81 -13.03 2.85 13.37
C ARG A 81 -12.49 3.03 11.95
N VAL A 82 -13.34 3.46 11.03
CA VAL A 82 -12.97 3.73 9.63
C VAL A 82 -11.97 4.88 9.55
N ASP A 83 -12.16 5.96 10.31
CA ASP A 83 -11.22 7.08 10.40
C ASP A 83 -9.82 6.64 10.82
N ARG A 84 -9.71 5.80 11.86
CA ARG A 84 -8.41 5.28 12.31
C ARG A 84 -7.71 4.46 11.24
N LEU A 85 -8.47 3.68 10.46
CA LEU A 85 -7.91 2.92 9.35
C LEU A 85 -7.45 3.85 8.23
N ARG A 86 -8.21 4.90 7.91
CA ARG A 86 -7.83 5.91 6.93
C ARG A 86 -6.54 6.64 7.34
N GLU A 87 -6.44 7.08 8.60
CA GLU A 87 -5.23 7.72 9.14
C GLU A 87 -4.02 6.78 9.10
N ARG A 88 -4.21 5.49 9.38
CA ARG A 88 -3.13 4.50 9.27
C ARG A 88 -2.74 4.28 7.81
N ARG A 89 -3.70 4.20 6.89
CA ARG A 89 -3.47 4.09 5.44
C ARG A 89 -2.63 5.26 4.93
N LEU A 90 -2.99 6.48 5.30
CA LEU A 90 -2.25 7.69 4.93
C LEU A 90 -0.80 7.64 5.44
N ARG A 91 -0.59 7.25 6.70
CA ARG A 91 0.76 7.12 7.28
C ARG A 91 1.62 6.08 6.57
N VAL A 92 1.06 4.91 6.23
CA VAL A 92 1.78 3.87 5.46
C VAL A 92 2.14 4.37 4.07
N ASN A 93 1.31 5.22 3.46
CA ASN A 93 1.58 5.82 2.17
C ASN A 93 2.65 6.93 2.26
N ASP A 94 2.62 7.75 3.30
CA ASP A 94 3.66 8.76 3.54
C ASP A 94 5.03 8.10 3.79
N SER A 95 5.06 6.99 4.55
CA SER A 95 6.31 6.29 4.85
C SER A 95 6.97 5.65 3.63
N ILE A 96 6.20 5.16 2.63
CA ILE A 96 6.80 4.66 1.38
C ILE A 96 7.42 5.77 0.54
N ARG A 97 6.81 6.98 0.54
CA ARG A 97 7.39 8.15 -0.13
C ARG A 97 8.69 8.57 0.51
N GLU A 98 8.72 8.65 1.84
CA GLU A 98 9.93 8.98 2.59
C GLU A 98 11.04 7.95 2.35
N LEU A 99 10.70 6.67 2.28
CA LEU A 99 11.64 5.60 1.98
C LEU A 99 12.24 5.74 0.58
N ARG A 100 11.38 5.98 -0.43
CA ARG A 100 11.78 6.24 -1.81
C ARG A 100 12.75 7.42 -1.87
N ASP A 101 12.42 8.55 -1.27
CA ASP A 101 13.26 9.76 -1.31
C ASP A 101 14.61 9.56 -0.60
N ARG A 102 14.62 8.79 0.49
CA ARG A 102 15.86 8.40 1.16
C ARG A 102 16.76 7.49 0.32
N ILE A 103 16.18 6.63 -0.52
CA ILE A 103 16.95 5.75 -1.42
C ILE A 103 17.48 6.57 -2.60
N ASP A 104 16.67 7.48 -3.14
CA ASP A 104 17.04 8.33 -4.27
C ASP A 104 18.18 9.30 -3.92
N SER A 105 18.12 9.93 -2.74
CA SER A 105 19.10 10.93 -2.29
C SER A 105 20.50 10.41 -1.94
N ARG A 106 20.73 9.08 -1.90
CA ARG A 106 22.02 8.52 -1.43
C ARG A 106 23.02 8.30 -2.56
N GLU A 107 24.22 8.85 -2.43
CA GLU A 107 25.29 8.66 -3.45
C GLU A 107 25.89 7.26 -3.44
N ASP A 108 26.02 6.61 -2.27
CA ASP A 108 26.55 5.24 -2.15
C ASP A 108 25.51 4.28 -1.56
N VAL A 109 24.82 3.57 -2.44
CA VAL A 109 23.79 2.59 -2.07
C VAL A 109 24.38 1.31 -1.47
N SER A 110 25.62 0.95 -1.81
CA SER A 110 26.25 -0.27 -1.32
C SER A 110 26.50 -0.20 0.19
N ALA A 111 26.90 0.97 0.69
CA ALA A 111 27.16 1.22 2.10
C ALA A 111 25.90 1.13 2.97
N VAL A 112 24.72 1.37 2.37
CA VAL A 112 23.44 1.42 3.10
C VAL A 112 22.47 0.32 2.71
N ALA A 113 22.85 -0.59 1.81
CA ALA A 113 21.98 -1.62 1.25
C ALA A 113 21.27 -2.45 2.31
N VAL A 114 22.00 -2.84 3.36
CA VAL A 114 21.42 -3.61 4.49
C VAL A 114 20.30 -2.82 5.18
N ARG A 115 20.51 -1.53 5.41
CA ARG A 115 19.53 -0.66 6.06
C ARG A 115 18.30 -0.45 5.18
N ILE A 116 18.51 -0.18 3.88
CA ILE A 116 17.42 -0.05 2.90
C ILE A 116 16.54 -1.31 2.91
N ARG A 117 17.14 -2.49 2.90
CA ARG A 117 16.38 -3.74 2.96
C ARG A 117 15.59 -3.90 4.25
N VAL A 118 16.16 -3.50 5.40
CA VAL A 118 15.43 -3.51 6.67
C VAL A 118 14.23 -2.55 6.61
N ASP A 119 14.46 -1.31 6.18
CA ASP A 119 13.41 -0.29 6.09
C ASP A 119 12.26 -0.76 5.16
N ILE A 120 12.58 -1.37 4.01
CA ILE A 120 11.57 -1.90 3.09
C ILE A 120 10.78 -3.05 3.72
N ARG A 121 11.45 -4.00 4.39
CA ARG A 121 10.78 -5.12 5.07
C ARG A 121 9.83 -4.64 6.16
N GLU A 122 10.26 -3.68 6.96
CA GLU A 122 9.43 -3.07 7.99
C GLU A 122 8.19 -2.43 7.38
N TRP A 123 8.38 -1.66 6.30
CA TRP A 123 7.28 -1.05 5.58
C TRP A 123 6.29 -2.08 5.00
N ILE A 124 6.78 -3.16 4.37
CA ILE A 124 5.92 -4.25 3.85
C ILE A 124 5.08 -4.84 4.98
N CYS A 125 5.67 -5.08 6.16
CA CYS A 125 4.95 -5.58 7.32
C CYS A 125 3.84 -4.61 7.76
N GLU A 126 4.13 -3.31 7.87
CA GLU A 126 3.15 -2.29 8.23
C GLU A 126 1.99 -2.22 7.24
N TYR A 127 2.29 -2.30 5.94
CA TYR A 127 1.30 -2.34 4.86
C TYR A 127 0.42 -3.58 4.96
N MET A 128 1.01 -4.77 5.15
CA MET A 128 0.26 -6.02 5.25
C MET A 128 -0.64 -6.06 6.48
N GLU A 129 -0.19 -5.49 7.60
CA GLU A 129 -1.04 -5.32 8.79
C GLU A 129 -2.19 -4.35 8.55
N GLN A 130 -1.94 -3.24 7.86
CA GLN A 130 -2.99 -2.30 7.48
C GLN A 130 -4.07 -2.99 6.64
N ARG A 131 -3.67 -3.72 5.58
CA ARG A 131 -4.60 -4.49 4.74
C ARG A 131 -5.39 -5.53 5.53
N ARG A 132 -4.74 -6.21 6.48
CA ARG A 132 -5.42 -7.17 7.36
C ARG A 132 -6.52 -6.49 8.17
N HIS A 133 -6.27 -5.33 8.74
CA HIS A 133 -7.29 -4.61 9.52
C HIS A 133 -8.46 -4.14 8.65
N GLU A 134 -8.21 -3.68 7.41
CA GLU A 134 -9.25 -3.33 6.44
C GLU A 134 -10.16 -4.54 6.16
N ILE A 135 -9.56 -5.68 5.81
CA ILE A 135 -10.28 -6.94 5.51
C ILE A 135 -11.06 -7.44 6.73
N GLN A 136 -10.45 -7.41 7.93
CA GLN A 136 -11.12 -7.84 9.16
C GLN A 136 -12.36 -6.98 9.48
N LEU A 137 -12.29 -5.67 9.20
CA LEU A 137 -13.44 -4.79 9.38
C LEU A 137 -14.58 -5.15 8.40
N MET A 138 -14.25 -5.34 7.12
CA MET A 138 -15.21 -5.78 6.10
C MET A 138 -15.85 -7.13 6.46
N GLN A 139 -15.06 -8.12 6.86
CA GLN A 139 -15.56 -9.43 7.31
C GLN A 139 -16.44 -9.32 8.55
N THR A 140 -16.12 -8.40 9.47
CA THR A 140 -16.95 -8.16 10.65
C THR A 140 -18.32 -7.60 10.26
N ALA A 141 -18.39 -6.66 9.31
CA ALA A 141 -19.66 -6.16 8.79
C ALA A 141 -20.48 -7.27 8.14
N TYR A 142 -19.87 -8.05 7.26
CA TYR A 142 -20.54 -9.17 6.59
C TYR A 142 -21.13 -10.20 7.59
N ASN A 143 -20.38 -10.55 8.64
CA ASN A 143 -20.87 -11.45 9.68
C ASN A 143 -22.04 -10.86 10.49
N TRP A 144 -22.08 -9.54 10.69
CA TRP A 144 -23.17 -8.86 11.38
C TRP A 144 -24.42 -8.76 10.50
N GLU A 145 -24.26 -8.56 9.20
CA GLU A 145 -25.35 -8.57 8.23
C GLU A 145 -26.04 -9.95 8.19
N ILE A 146 -25.26 -11.04 8.17
CA ILE A 146 -25.79 -12.42 8.19
C ILE A 146 -26.38 -12.78 9.57
N GLY A 147 -25.77 -12.32 10.67
CA GLY A 147 -26.22 -12.62 12.03
C GLY A 147 -27.44 -11.80 12.51
N GLY A 148 -27.74 -10.68 11.86
CA GLY A 148 -28.87 -9.80 12.19
C GLY A 148 -30.22 -10.21 11.59
N LEU A 149 -30.26 -11.29 10.80
CA LEU A 149 -31.48 -11.88 10.24
C LEU A 149 -32.09 -13.00 11.12
N GLY A 150 -31.70 -13.07 12.40
CA GLY A 150 -32.21 -14.04 13.39
C GLY A 150 -33.26 -13.47 14.34
#